data_AF-A0AAJ2W4U1-F1
#
_entry.id   AF-A0AAJ2W4U1-F1
#
_cell.length_a   1.000
_cell.length_b   1.000
_cell.length_c   1.000
_cell.angle_alpha   90.00
_cell.angle_beta   90.00
_cell.angle_gamma   90.00
#
_symmetry.space_group_name_H-M   'P 1'
#
loop_
_entity.id
_entity.type
_entity.pdbx_description
1 polymer ?
#
loop_
_entity_poly.entity_id
_entity_poly.type
_entity_poly.pdbx_seq_one_letter_code
_entity_poly.pdbx_strand_id
1 'polypeptide(L)'
;MTDEKTSYETRTIRSLRGLEARTRSKWEADGWEVISETPRGLRTDITLRRPRPRRPVLLYTVGGAVLALAIGAIALAGALSGDAPEENSSAASAEPSRTVSRLPTPTSVDSPSPVATSTAVSKDRDAEFKALLNLGDYCDPSIALFAEAHEDQIVTFDGHIAALNNHGSSTTRYDILLGSGDFSPTTALGPAFQYRDVNTISDLNYSARTNDSVGVGTNLRLTARVGDFEPESCLFRLEPIETTFR
;
A
#
# COMPACT_ATOMS: atom_id res chain seq x y z
N MET A 1 -14.94 31.07 31.55
CA MET A 1 -15.19 29.78 30.88
C MET A 1 -14.46 29.84 29.55
N THR A 2 -13.23 29.34 29.49
CA THR A 2 -12.38 29.40 28.29
C THR A 2 -12.37 28.04 27.63
N ASP A 3 -12.94 28.01 26.43
CA ASP A 3 -12.96 26.89 25.49
C ASP A 3 -11.54 26.44 25.15
N GLU A 4 -11.21 25.21 25.50
CA GLU A 4 -9.88 24.64 25.30
C GLU A 4 -9.82 23.90 23.97
N LYS A 5 -9.23 24.55 22.95
CA LYS A 5 -9.12 24.04 21.58
C LYS A 5 -8.26 22.77 21.55
N THR A 6 -8.92 21.62 21.42
CA THR A 6 -8.27 20.30 21.32
C THR A 6 -7.87 20.06 19.86
N SER A 7 -6.58 19.79 19.60
CA SER A 7 -6.05 19.48 18.26
C SER A 7 -6.00 17.95 18.09
N TYR A 8 -6.61 17.45 17.01
CA TYR A 8 -6.72 16.02 16.70
C TYR A 8 -5.83 15.63 15.52
N GLU A 9 -5.19 14.47 15.60
CA GLU A 9 -4.49 13.83 14.49
C GLU A 9 -5.43 12.79 13.87
N THR A 10 -5.58 12.76 12.54
CA THR A 10 -6.42 11.80 11.81
C THR A 10 -5.56 10.88 10.95
N ARG A 11 -5.90 9.59 10.91
CA ARG A 11 -5.20 8.60 10.08
C ARG A 11 -6.20 7.64 9.45
N THR A 12 -6.07 7.44 8.14
CA THR A 12 -6.90 6.50 7.38
C THR A 12 -6.15 5.20 7.22
N ILE A 13 -6.77 4.08 7.62
CA ILE A 13 -6.17 2.75 7.53
C ILE A 13 -7.11 1.83 6.75
N ARG A 14 -6.54 1.12 5.78
CA ARG A 14 -7.27 0.13 4.98
C ARG A 14 -7.19 -1.22 5.68
N SER A 15 -8.34 -1.87 5.86
CA SER A 15 -8.40 -3.25 6.36
C SER A 15 -9.29 -4.11 5.47
N LEU A 16 -8.95 -5.40 5.40
CA LEU A 16 -9.71 -6.42 4.68
C LEU A 16 -10.90 -6.87 5.55
N ARG A 17 -12.08 -6.95 4.93
CA ARG A 17 -13.34 -7.26 5.60
C ARG A 17 -13.25 -8.59 6.35
N GLY A 18 -13.46 -8.56 7.67
CA GLY A 18 -13.36 -9.73 8.57
C GLY A 18 -12.14 -9.75 9.51
N LEU A 19 -11.15 -8.86 9.34
CA LEU A 19 -10.03 -8.65 10.29
C LEU A 19 -10.17 -7.35 11.11
N GLU A 20 -11.30 -6.66 10.98
CA GLU A 20 -11.60 -5.35 11.57
C GLU A 20 -11.48 -5.34 13.09
N ALA A 21 -11.92 -6.40 13.79
CA ALA A 21 -11.87 -6.46 15.25
C ALA A 21 -10.43 -6.52 15.82
N ARG A 22 -9.51 -7.21 15.12
CA ARG A 22 -8.10 -7.30 15.53
C ARG A 22 -7.36 -6.00 15.24
N THR A 23 -7.68 -5.39 14.11
CA THR A 23 -7.17 -4.06 13.75
C THR A 23 -7.65 -3.04 14.77
N ARG A 24 -8.95 -3.00 15.07
CA ARG A 24 -9.53 -2.10 16.07
C ARG A 24 -8.89 -2.27 17.46
N SER A 25 -8.78 -3.50 17.97
CA SER A 25 -8.15 -3.78 19.27
C SER A 25 -6.67 -3.35 19.32
N LYS A 26 -5.93 -3.51 18.21
CA LYS A 26 -4.54 -3.05 18.10
C LYS A 26 -4.45 -1.52 18.14
N TRP A 27 -5.29 -0.81 17.38
CA TRP A 27 -5.24 0.66 17.30
C TRP A 27 -5.84 1.32 18.56
N GLU A 28 -6.81 0.70 19.21
CA GLU A 28 -7.32 1.12 20.53
C GLU A 28 -6.26 0.98 21.63
N ALA A 29 -5.45 -0.09 21.61
CA ALA A 29 -4.33 -0.26 22.55
C ALA A 29 -3.25 0.84 22.38
N ASP A 30 -3.09 1.36 21.16
CA ASP A 30 -2.20 2.48 20.84
C ASP A 30 -2.84 3.87 21.10
N GLY A 31 -4.07 3.91 21.61
CA GLY A 31 -4.80 5.11 22.01
C GLY A 31 -5.51 5.84 20.87
N TRP A 32 -5.80 5.17 19.75
CA TRP A 32 -6.56 5.72 18.63
C TRP A 32 -8.05 5.31 18.72
N GLU A 33 -8.95 6.27 18.58
CA GLU A 33 -10.41 6.11 18.52
C GLU A 33 -10.89 6.04 17.06
N VAL A 34 -11.74 5.08 16.72
CA VAL A 34 -12.39 4.97 15.40
C VAL A 34 -13.55 5.97 15.31
N ILE A 35 -13.57 6.82 14.27
CA ILE A 35 -14.60 7.87 14.09
C ILE A 35 -15.63 7.47 13.03
N SER A 36 -15.21 6.81 11.97
CA SER A 36 -16.10 6.41 10.88
C SER A 36 -15.56 5.21 10.11
N GLU A 37 -16.48 4.35 9.70
CA GLU A 37 -16.24 3.17 8.87
C GLU A 37 -17.09 3.32 7.62
N THR A 38 -16.45 3.47 6.45
CA THR A 38 -17.18 3.56 5.18
C THR A 38 -16.99 2.25 4.41
N PRO A 39 -18.06 1.44 4.22
CA PRO A 39 -17.94 0.17 3.50
C PRO A 39 -17.85 0.42 2.00
N ARG A 40 -16.84 -0.14 1.32
CA ARG A 40 -16.72 -0.13 -0.14
C ARG A 40 -16.46 -1.55 -0.65
N GLY A 41 -17.54 -2.27 -0.97
CA GLY A 41 -17.45 -3.64 -1.50
C GLY A 41 -16.78 -4.63 -0.53
N LEU A 42 -15.60 -5.14 -0.91
CA LEU A 42 -14.80 -6.12 -0.14
C LEU A 42 -13.80 -5.47 0.86
N ARG A 43 -13.70 -4.14 0.89
CA ARG A 43 -12.73 -3.40 1.72
C ARG A 43 -13.47 -2.40 2.62
N THR A 44 -12.93 -2.13 3.81
CA THR A 44 -13.46 -1.13 4.76
C THR A 44 -12.37 -0.11 5.08
N ASP A 45 -12.66 1.16 4.79
CA ASP A 45 -11.82 2.28 5.19
C ASP A 45 -12.19 2.68 6.63
N ILE A 46 -11.22 2.60 7.54
CA ILE A 46 -11.37 2.97 8.95
C ILE A 46 -10.62 4.29 9.19
N THR A 47 -11.34 5.32 9.63
CA THR A 47 -10.76 6.62 9.98
C THR A 47 -10.56 6.70 11.50
N LEU A 48 -9.31 6.87 11.94
CA LEU A 48 -8.92 6.91 13.36
C LEU A 48 -8.54 8.34 13.78
N ARG A 49 -8.83 8.71 15.04
CA ARG A 49 -8.30 9.92 15.71
C ARG A 49 -7.61 9.59 17.03
N ARG A 50 -6.68 10.44 17.47
CA ARG A 50 -6.14 10.42 18.85
C ARG A 50 -6.06 11.83 19.42
N PRO A 51 -6.46 12.07 20.69
CA PRO A 51 -6.18 13.32 21.37
C PRO A 51 -4.71 13.37 21.80
N ARG A 52 -3.98 14.44 21.43
CA ARG A 52 -2.59 14.65 21.85
C ARG A 52 -2.50 14.62 23.39
N PRO A 53 -1.68 13.75 24.01
CA PRO A 53 -1.40 13.88 25.43
C PRO A 53 -0.55 15.14 25.67
N ARG A 54 -1.07 16.04 26.50
CA ARG A 54 -0.29 17.16 27.05
C ARG A 54 0.85 16.57 27.86
N ARG A 55 2.10 16.80 27.44
CA ARG A 55 3.25 16.49 28.27
C ARG A 55 3.13 17.30 29.58
N PRO A 56 3.24 16.69 30.77
CA PRO A 56 3.42 17.47 31.97
C PRO A 56 4.78 18.18 31.85
N VAL A 57 4.76 19.51 31.85
CA VAL A 57 5.98 20.31 32.02
C VAL A 57 6.49 19.98 33.42
N LEU A 58 7.48 19.10 33.49
CA LEU A 58 8.19 18.84 34.74
C LEU A 58 9.00 20.09 35.04
N LEU A 59 8.50 20.89 35.98
CA LEU A 59 9.18 22.01 36.59
C LEU A 59 10.47 21.52 37.25
N TYR A 60 11.60 21.59 36.53
CA TYR A 60 12.90 21.69 37.17
C TYR A 60 13.19 23.15 37.48
N THR A 61 12.72 23.58 38.66
CA THR A 61 13.15 24.84 39.26
C THR A 61 14.55 24.68 39.86
N VAL A 62 15.45 25.59 39.47
CA VAL A 62 16.72 25.99 40.10
C VAL A 62 17.93 25.07 39.90
N GLY A 63 18.87 25.53 39.06
CA GLY A 63 20.28 25.10 39.10
C GLY A 63 21.11 25.34 37.84
N GLY A 64 21.52 26.59 37.59
CA GLY A 64 22.66 26.93 36.71
C GLY A 64 22.35 26.93 35.20
N ALA A 65 22.02 28.07 34.60
CA ALA A 65 23.00 28.94 33.95
C ALA A 65 23.99 28.15 33.06
N VAL A 66 23.70 28.09 31.75
CA VAL A 66 24.56 28.56 30.65
C VAL A 66 24.03 28.00 29.32
N LEU A 67 24.06 28.86 28.30
CA LEU A 67 23.88 28.61 26.87
C LEU A 67 22.47 28.73 26.30
N ALA A 68 22.06 30.00 26.21
CA ALA A 68 21.42 30.53 25.02
C ALA A 68 22.17 30.08 23.75
N LEU A 69 21.44 29.68 22.72
CA LEU A 69 21.32 30.43 21.47
C LEU A 69 20.71 29.57 20.36
N ALA A 70 19.87 30.23 19.57
CA ALA A 70 19.53 29.94 18.19
C ALA A 70 18.70 28.68 17.90
N ILE A 71 17.38 28.87 17.76
CA ILE A 71 16.75 28.58 16.46
C ILE A 71 15.87 29.77 16.11
N GLY A 72 16.35 30.51 15.10
CA GLY A 72 15.67 31.66 14.52
C GLY A 72 14.41 31.28 13.75
N ALA A 73 13.54 32.26 13.64
CA ALA A 73 12.27 32.27 12.95
C ALA A 73 12.36 31.98 11.45
N ILE A 74 11.37 31.26 10.92
CA ILE A 74 10.67 31.68 9.70
C ILE A 74 9.16 31.51 9.95
N ALA A 75 8.49 32.65 10.05
CA ALA A 75 7.05 32.79 9.97
C ALA A 75 6.66 32.87 8.48
N LEU A 76 5.58 32.21 8.10
CA LEU A 76 4.72 32.64 6.99
C LEU A 76 3.27 32.28 7.36
N ALA A 77 2.54 33.33 7.70
CA ALA A 77 1.10 33.32 7.93
C ALA A 77 0.36 33.47 6.58
N GLY A 78 -0.72 32.73 6.41
CA GLY A 78 -1.71 32.94 5.37
C GLY A 78 -3.07 32.45 5.87
N ALA A 79 -3.90 33.38 6.34
CA ALA A 79 -5.31 33.20 6.68
C ALA A 79 -6.15 33.01 5.39
N LEU A 80 -7.34 32.41 5.36
CA LEU A 80 -8.60 32.91 5.91
C LEU A 80 -9.71 31.83 5.82
N SER A 81 -10.61 31.82 6.82
CA SER A 81 -12.08 31.63 6.84
C SER A 81 -12.77 30.75 5.77
N GLY A 82 -13.80 29.94 6.04
CA GLY A 82 -14.73 29.81 7.17
C GLY A 82 -16.00 29.09 6.70
N ASP A 83 -16.66 28.39 7.62
CA ASP A 83 -18.07 27.94 7.69
C ASP A 83 -18.76 27.17 6.54
N ALA A 84 -19.24 25.97 6.89
CA ALA A 84 -20.45 25.32 6.35
C ALA A 84 -21.71 25.96 7.03
N PRO A 85 -23.01 25.62 6.75
CA PRO A 85 -23.49 24.24 6.62
C PRO A 85 -24.79 24.00 5.78
N GLU A 86 -25.18 22.72 5.78
CA GLU A 86 -26.53 22.11 5.72
C GLU A 86 -27.28 21.75 4.41
N GLU A 87 -27.67 20.46 4.43
CA GLU A 87 -28.91 19.78 4.03
C GLU A 87 -29.68 20.17 2.75
N ASN A 88 -30.00 19.13 1.94
CA ASN A 88 -31.36 19.00 1.44
C ASN A 88 -31.77 17.53 1.19
N SER A 89 -32.86 17.13 1.83
CA SER A 89 -33.67 15.94 1.57
C SER A 89 -34.39 16.00 0.22
N SER A 90 -34.62 14.86 -0.42
CA SER A 90 -35.91 14.63 -1.09
C SER A 90 -36.21 13.15 -1.31
N ALA A 91 -37.44 12.80 -1.00
CA ALA A 91 -37.98 11.45 -0.87
C ALA A 91 -38.79 11.02 -2.10
N ALA A 92 -38.83 9.69 -2.30
CA ALA A 92 -39.94 8.83 -2.71
C ALA A 92 -40.92 9.26 -3.84
N SER A 93 -41.11 8.34 -4.80
CA SER A 93 -42.44 8.10 -5.39
C SER A 93 -42.59 6.65 -5.86
N ALA A 94 -43.78 6.08 -5.65
CA ALA A 94 -44.12 4.66 -5.73
C ALA A 94 -44.88 4.28 -7.03
N GLU A 95 -44.74 3.00 -7.41
CA GLU A 95 -45.61 2.03 -8.11
C GLU A 95 -46.75 2.47 -9.09
N PRO A 96 -47.11 1.66 -10.13
CA PRO A 96 -47.72 0.33 -9.91
C PRO A 96 -47.38 -0.81 -10.89
N SER A 97 -47.60 -2.03 -10.39
CA SER A 97 -47.64 -3.35 -11.03
C SER A 97 -48.36 -3.47 -12.39
N ARG A 98 -47.83 -4.32 -13.30
CA ARG A 98 -48.59 -5.13 -14.28
C ARG A 98 -47.87 -6.45 -14.63
N THR A 99 -48.54 -7.56 -14.34
CA THR A 99 -48.27 -8.93 -14.83
C THR A 99 -48.61 -9.05 -16.32
N VAL A 100 -47.71 -9.59 -17.18
CA VAL A 100 -48.03 -10.54 -18.26
C VAL A 100 -46.78 -11.37 -18.61
N SER A 101 -46.95 -12.68 -18.52
CA SER A 101 -46.05 -13.72 -19.06
C SER A 101 -45.99 -13.66 -20.59
N ARG A 102 -44.79 -13.56 -21.17
CA ARG A 102 -44.52 -14.09 -22.52
C ARG A 102 -43.03 -14.33 -22.72
N LEU A 103 -42.67 -15.60 -22.86
CA LEU A 103 -41.40 -16.05 -23.42
C LEU A 103 -41.31 -15.55 -24.87
N PRO A 104 -40.19 -14.94 -25.26
CA PRO A 104 -39.60 -15.35 -26.53
C PRO A 104 -38.12 -15.68 -26.36
N THR A 105 -37.76 -16.81 -26.96
CA THR A 105 -36.42 -17.18 -27.38
C THR A 105 -35.71 -16.01 -28.07
N PRO A 106 -34.46 -15.69 -27.72
CA PRO A 106 -33.53 -15.11 -28.67
C PRO A 106 -32.58 -16.20 -29.16
N THR A 107 -32.81 -16.65 -30.38
CA THR A 107 -31.73 -17.08 -31.27
C THR A 107 -31.08 -15.83 -31.84
N SER A 108 -29.76 -15.87 -32.02
CA SER A 108 -28.85 -14.82 -32.53
C SER A 108 -28.32 -13.90 -31.41
N VAL A 109 -27.06 -13.51 -31.32
CA VAL A 109 -26.06 -13.20 -32.35
C VAL A 109 -24.66 -13.38 -31.73
N ASP A 110 -23.73 -13.94 -32.52
CA ASP A 110 -22.28 -13.68 -32.55
C ASP A 110 -21.65 -13.06 -31.29
N SER A 111 -20.98 -13.88 -30.49
CA SER A 111 -20.13 -13.42 -29.38
C SER A 111 -18.78 -12.99 -29.99
N PRO A 112 -18.36 -11.72 -29.91
CA PRO A 112 -16.98 -11.39 -30.23
C PRO A 112 -16.08 -12.13 -29.23
N SER A 113 -15.18 -12.92 -29.79
CA SER A 113 -14.20 -13.72 -29.08
C SER A 113 -13.32 -12.82 -28.20
N PRO A 114 -13.28 -12.97 -26.85
CA PRO A 114 -12.47 -12.10 -25.96
C PRO A 114 -10.96 -12.37 -26.02
N VAL A 115 -10.52 -13.31 -26.88
CA VAL A 115 -9.15 -13.86 -26.86
C VAL A 115 -8.13 -12.91 -27.48
N ALA A 116 -8.53 -12.08 -28.45
CA ALA A 116 -7.62 -11.15 -29.12
C ALA A 116 -7.20 -9.97 -28.23
N THR A 117 -8.12 -9.40 -27.45
CA THR A 117 -7.87 -8.22 -26.62
C THR A 117 -7.05 -8.56 -25.37
N SER A 118 -7.34 -9.68 -24.70
CA SER A 118 -6.58 -10.10 -23.50
C SER A 118 -5.11 -10.40 -23.81
N THR A 119 -4.83 -10.98 -24.98
CA THR A 119 -3.45 -11.30 -25.39
C THR A 119 -2.65 -10.04 -25.72
N ALA A 120 -3.26 -9.04 -26.37
CA ALA A 120 -2.59 -7.78 -26.69
C ALA A 120 -2.27 -6.99 -25.41
N VAL A 121 -3.23 -6.86 -24.49
CA VAL A 121 -3.04 -6.16 -23.20
C VAL A 121 -1.92 -6.80 -22.36
N SER A 122 -1.82 -8.14 -22.35
CA SER A 122 -0.71 -8.80 -21.65
C SER A 122 0.66 -8.50 -22.26
N LYS A 123 0.75 -8.45 -23.59
CA LYS A 123 2.02 -8.16 -24.28
C LYS A 123 2.47 -6.72 -24.04
N ASP A 124 1.56 -5.78 -24.07
CA ASP A 124 1.86 -4.37 -23.82
C ASP A 124 2.33 -4.17 -22.38
N ARG A 125 1.64 -4.80 -21.40
CA ARG A 125 2.09 -4.82 -20.00
C ARG A 125 3.48 -5.43 -19.85
N ASP A 126 3.76 -6.55 -20.52
CA ASP A 126 5.07 -7.20 -20.45
C ASP A 126 6.18 -6.30 -21.03
N ALA A 127 5.87 -5.54 -22.08
CA ALA A 127 6.81 -4.58 -22.65
C ALA A 127 7.05 -3.39 -21.71
N GLU A 128 5.99 -2.83 -21.12
CA GLU A 128 6.05 -1.74 -20.15
C GLU A 128 6.84 -2.16 -18.90
N PHE A 129 6.51 -3.31 -18.33
CA PHE A 129 7.23 -3.83 -17.17
C PHE A 129 8.70 -4.07 -17.47
N LYS A 130 9.04 -4.62 -18.65
CA LYS A 130 10.45 -4.76 -19.08
C LYS A 130 11.16 -3.42 -19.20
N ALA A 131 10.49 -2.36 -19.64
CA ALA A 131 11.09 -1.04 -19.68
C ALA A 131 11.43 -0.55 -18.27
N LEU A 132 10.52 -0.76 -17.30
CA LEU A 132 10.76 -0.40 -15.90
C LEU A 132 11.97 -1.14 -15.31
N LEU A 133 12.13 -2.43 -15.60
CA LEU A 133 13.28 -3.21 -15.12
C LEU A 133 14.63 -2.66 -15.60
N ASN A 134 14.66 -1.82 -16.64
CA ASN A 134 15.88 -1.23 -17.19
C ASN A 134 16.06 0.26 -16.84
N LEU A 135 15.18 0.83 -16.01
CA LEU A 135 15.31 2.22 -15.58
C LEU A 135 16.57 2.42 -14.74
N GLY A 136 17.24 3.56 -14.93
CA GLY A 136 18.36 3.95 -14.07
C GLY A 136 17.93 4.62 -12.76
N ASP A 137 16.72 5.19 -12.73
CA ASP A 137 16.12 5.82 -11.55
C ASP A 137 15.06 4.89 -10.94
N TYR A 138 15.29 4.45 -9.71
CA TYR A 138 14.41 3.54 -8.97
C TYR A 138 13.21 4.27 -8.33
N CYS A 139 13.20 5.60 -8.35
CA CYS A 139 12.11 6.47 -7.88
C CYS A 139 11.34 7.11 -9.04
N ASP A 140 11.56 6.70 -10.29
CA ASP A 140 10.93 7.31 -11.46
C ASP A 140 9.39 7.30 -11.35
N PRO A 141 8.69 8.41 -11.67
CA PRO A 141 7.23 8.48 -11.59
C PRO A 141 6.49 7.41 -12.41
N SER A 142 7.09 6.89 -13.48
CA SER A 142 6.51 5.79 -14.27
C SER A 142 6.32 4.50 -13.47
N ILE A 143 7.10 4.30 -12.41
CA ILE A 143 6.98 3.16 -11.51
C ILE A 143 5.67 3.24 -10.71
N ALA A 144 5.34 4.43 -10.21
CA ALA A 144 4.09 4.67 -9.50
C ALA A 144 2.88 4.48 -10.42
N LEU A 145 2.96 5.01 -11.65
CA LEU A 145 1.91 4.86 -12.66
C LEU A 145 1.67 3.39 -13.02
N PHE A 146 2.74 2.62 -13.18
CA PHE A 146 2.62 1.19 -13.47
C PHE A 146 2.01 0.42 -12.29
N ALA A 147 2.44 0.71 -11.05
CA ALA A 147 1.88 0.06 -9.87
C ALA A 147 0.37 0.31 -9.74
N GLU A 148 -0.09 1.53 -10.01
CA GLU A 148 -1.53 1.88 -9.99
C GLU A 148 -2.30 1.24 -11.15
N ALA A 149 -1.74 1.25 -12.36
CA ALA A 149 -2.41 0.69 -13.54
C ALA A 149 -2.48 -0.84 -13.54
N HIS A 150 -1.54 -1.50 -12.86
CA HIS A 150 -1.38 -2.95 -12.85
C HIS A 150 -1.51 -3.58 -11.47
N GLU A 151 -2.10 -2.89 -10.48
CA GLU A 151 -2.39 -3.43 -9.14
C GLU A 151 -3.09 -4.80 -9.26
N ASP A 152 -2.73 -5.72 -8.37
CA ASP A 152 -3.23 -7.10 -8.32
C ASP A 152 -2.90 -7.99 -9.54
N GLN A 153 -2.23 -7.47 -10.57
CA GLN A 153 -1.79 -8.28 -11.72
C GLN A 153 -0.51 -9.06 -11.39
N ILE A 154 -0.26 -10.13 -12.14
CA ILE A 154 0.91 -10.99 -11.94
C ILE A 154 2.02 -10.57 -12.90
N VAL A 155 3.22 -10.42 -12.37
CA VAL A 155 4.45 -10.18 -13.13
C VAL A 155 5.46 -11.30 -12.84
N THR A 156 6.27 -11.61 -13.85
CA THR A 156 7.39 -12.55 -13.72
C THR A 156 8.65 -11.91 -14.25
N PHE A 157 9.72 -11.94 -13.46
CA PHE A 157 11.01 -11.38 -13.86
C PHE A 157 12.18 -12.15 -13.23
N ASP A 158 13.34 -11.97 -13.85
CA ASP A 158 14.62 -12.36 -13.25
C ASP A 158 15.09 -11.23 -12.34
N GLY A 159 15.46 -11.58 -11.12
CA GLY A 159 15.89 -10.62 -10.11
C GLY A 159 16.87 -11.24 -9.12
N HIS A 160 17.19 -10.47 -8.09
CA HIS A 160 18.09 -10.90 -7.03
C HIS A 160 17.72 -10.28 -5.68
N ILE A 161 18.21 -10.84 -4.59
CA ILE A 161 18.07 -10.24 -3.26
C ILE A 161 19.16 -9.19 -3.07
N ALA A 162 18.76 -7.92 -3.01
CA ALA A 162 19.65 -6.79 -2.77
C ALA A 162 19.88 -6.53 -1.28
N ALA A 163 18.85 -6.77 -0.44
CA ALA A 163 18.96 -6.70 1.01
C ALA A 163 17.97 -7.66 1.67
N LEU A 164 18.34 -8.15 2.85
CA LEU A 164 17.52 -9.05 3.66
C LEU A 164 17.57 -8.58 5.10
N ASN A 165 16.52 -7.89 5.55
CA ASN A 165 16.43 -7.35 6.92
C ASN A 165 15.29 -8.00 7.67
N ASN A 166 15.42 -8.12 8.98
CA ASN A 166 14.33 -8.59 9.83
C ASN A 166 13.16 -7.59 9.79
N HIS A 167 11.93 -8.09 9.73
CA HIS A 167 10.74 -7.28 9.84
C HIS A 167 10.48 -6.92 11.31
N GLY A 168 10.73 -5.66 11.67
CA GLY A 168 10.62 -5.19 13.05
C GLY A 168 11.57 -5.97 13.98
N SER A 169 11.01 -6.59 15.02
CA SER A 169 11.76 -7.41 15.99
C SER A 169 11.68 -8.93 15.71
N SER A 170 11.06 -9.34 14.61
CA SER A 170 10.95 -10.76 14.26
C SER A 170 12.31 -11.34 13.92
N THR A 171 12.54 -12.62 14.22
CA THR A 171 13.75 -13.37 13.82
C THR A 171 13.52 -14.28 12.62
N THR A 172 12.28 -14.38 12.14
CA THR A 172 11.86 -15.32 11.08
C THR A 172 11.07 -14.65 9.97
N ARG A 173 10.80 -13.35 10.10
CA ARG A 173 10.06 -12.54 9.13
C ARG A 173 10.98 -11.45 8.63
N TYR A 174 10.91 -11.16 7.34
CA TYR A 174 11.88 -10.32 6.66
C TYR A 174 11.20 -9.29 5.78
N ASP A 175 11.86 -8.14 5.67
CA ASP A 175 11.67 -7.19 4.59
C ASP A 175 12.81 -7.43 3.59
N ILE A 176 12.44 -8.01 2.45
CA ILE A 176 13.37 -8.42 1.39
C ILE A 176 13.35 -7.37 0.30
N LEU A 177 14.49 -6.73 0.07
CA LEU A 177 14.70 -5.84 -1.06
C LEU A 177 15.16 -6.67 -2.26
N LEU A 178 14.48 -6.49 -3.39
CA LEU A 178 14.71 -7.23 -4.62
C LEU A 178 15.13 -6.24 -5.72
N GLY A 179 16.19 -6.59 -6.44
CA GLY A 179 16.61 -5.88 -7.65
C GLY A 179 16.21 -6.64 -8.91
N SER A 180 16.24 -5.95 -10.04
CA SER A 180 16.05 -6.58 -11.35
C SER A 180 17.37 -7.19 -11.87
N GLY A 181 17.25 -8.24 -12.68
CA GLY A 181 18.38 -8.94 -13.28
C GLY A 181 19.29 -9.66 -12.26
N ASP A 182 20.46 -10.05 -12.72
CA ASP A 182 21.47 -10.71 -11.88
C ASP A 182 22.12 -9.70 -10.93
N PHE A 183 22.46 -10.14 -9.72
CA PHE A 183 23.11 -9.31 -8.72
C PHE A 183 24.43 -8.74 -9.23
N SER A 184 24.58 -7.42 -9.09
CA SER A 184 25.82 -6.70 -9.35
C SER A 184 26.15 -5.79 -8.18
N PRO A 185 27.40 -5.80 -7.67
CA PRO A 185 27.80 -4.91 -6.59
C PRO A 185 27.94 -3.44 -7.04
N THR A 186 27.94 -3.18 -8.36
CA THR A 186 28.21 -1.85 -8.93
C THR A 186 27.09 -1.34 -9.83
N THR A 187 26.01 -2.10 -9.99
CA THR A 187 24.93 -1.75 -10.91
C THR A 187 23.60 -2.23 -10.33
N ALA A 188 22.65 -1.32 -10.25
CA ALA A 188 21.26 -1.62 -9.92
C ALA A 188 20.38 -0.89 -10.94
N LEU A 189 19.45 -1.62 -11.53
CA LEU A 189 18.48 -1.10 -12.48
C LEU A 189 17.06 -1.43 -12.01
N GLY A 190 16.14 -0.60 -12.45
CA GLY A 190 14.72 -0.72 -12.21
C GLY A 190 14.29 -0.35 -10.79
N PRO A 191 13.03 -0.64 -10.47
CA PRO A 191 12.45 -0.31 -9.17
C PRO A 191 13.14 -1.03 -8.02
N ALA A 192 13.12 -0.40 -6.85
CA ALA A 192 13.42 -1.04 -5.59
C ALA A 192 12.22 -1.88 -5.15
N PHE A 193 12.14 -3.13 -5.61
CA PHE A 193 11.05 -4.04 -5.27
C PHE A 193 11.17 -4.52 -3.82
N GLN A 194 10.04 -4.71 -3.13
CA GLN A 194 10.03 -5.20 -1.76
C GLN A 194 8.95 -6.25 -1.53
N TYR A 195 9.37 -7.40 -0.98
CA TYR A 195 8.51 -8.26 -0.18
C TYR A 195 8.59 -7.82 1.27
N ARG A 196 7.46 -7.38 1.84
CA ARG A 196 7.40 -6.91 3.23
C ARG A 196 6.80 -7.99 4.11
N ASP A 197 7.39 -8.17 5.28
CA ASP A 197 6.95 -9.14 6.28
C ASP A 197 6.69 -10.53 5.67
N VAL A 198 7.74 -11.19 5.18
CA VAL A 198 7.66 -12.55 4.61
C VAL A 198 8.62 -13.50 5.31
N ASN A 199 8.23 -14.77 5.45
CA ASN A 199 9.11 -15.82 5.91
C ASN A 199 9.81 -16.48 4.71
N THR A 200 11.15 -16.58 4.75
CA THR A 200 11.96 -17.09 3.64
C THR A 200 11.76 -18.57 3.36
N ILE A 201 11.12 -19.34 4.25
CA ILE A 201 10.88 -20.77 4.09
C ILE A 201 9.44 -21.02 3.66
N SER A 202 8.46 -20.37 4.28
CA SER A 202 7.03 -20.67 4.07
C SER A 202 6.34 -19.80 3.05
N ASP A 203 6.80 -18.57 2.81
CA ASP A 203 5.99 -17.57 2.08
C ASP A 203 6.53 -17.26 0.68
N LEU A 204 7.77 -17.64 0.39
CA LEU A 204 8.36 -17.41 -0.94
C LEU A 204 7.88 -18.42 -2.00
N ASN A 205 7.15 -19.46 -1.59
CA ASN A 205 6.53 -20.45 -2.49
C ASN A 205 7.53 -21.01 -3.52
N TYR A 206 8.56 -21.71 -3.05
CA TYR A 206 9.56 -22.28 -3.95
C TYR A 206 8.95 -23.37 -4.85
N SER A 207 9.18 -23.24 -6.17
CA SER A 207 8.64 -24.17 -7.19
C SER A 207 9.13 -25.62 -7.01
N ALA A 208 10.33 -25.78 -6.45
CA ALA A 208 10.90 -27.07 -6.08
C ALA A 208 11.33 -27.06 -4.62
N ARG A 209 11.27 -28.23 -3.96
CA ARG A 209 11.93 -28.41 -2.68
C ARG A 209 13.44 -28.26 -2.89
N THR A 210 13.98 -27.22 -2.31
CA THR A 210 15.40 -26.93 -2.28
C THR A 210 15.87 -26.86 -0.83
N ASN A 211 17.12 -27.26 -0.60
CA ASN A 211 17.81 -27.03 0.67
C ASN A 211 18.59 -25.70 0.66
N ASP A 212 18.47 -24.94 -0.42
CA ASP A 212 19.18 -23.67 -0.60
C ASP A 212 18.54 -22.61 0.30
N SER A 213 19.40 -21.91 1.04
CA SER A 213 19.00 -20.70 1.76
C SER A 213 19.15 -19.49 0.86
N VAL A 214 18.17 -18.59 0.91
CA VAL A 214 18.26 -17.29 0.24
C VAL A 214 19.04 -16.29 1.11
N GLY A 215 19.84 -15.44 0.46
CA GLY A 215 20.59 -14.36 1.10
C GLY A 215 20.89 -13.23 0.11
N VAL A 216 21.57 -12.18 0.58
CA VAL A 216 21.99 -11.09 -0.30
C VAL A 216 22.86 -11.63 -1.43
N GLY A 217 22.54 -11.25 -2.66
CA GLY A 217 23.21 -11.71 -3.88
C GLY A 217 22.63 -12.98 -4.50
N THR A 218 21.64 -13.63 -3.89
CA THR A 218 20.95 -14.78 -4.51
C THR A 218 20.15 -14.33 -5.74
N ASN A 219 20.43 -14.92 -6.90
CA ASN A 219 19.68 -14.71 -8.14
C ASN A 219 18.47 -15.64 -8.21
N LEU A 220 17.32 -15.10 -8.59
CA LEU A 220 16.03 -15.78 -8.54
C LEU A 220 15.19 -15.43 -9.77
N ARG A 221 14.32 -16.36 -10.18
CA ARG A 221 13.16 -16.08 -11.03
C ARG A 221 11.98 -15.87 -10.10
N LEU A 222 11.41 -14.67 -10.15
CA LEU A 222 10.35 -14.21 -9.25
C LEU A 222 9.04 -14.11 -10.02
N THR A 223 7.99 -14.75 -9.52
CA THR A 223 6.61 -14.51 -9.94
C THR A 223 5.86 -13.91 -8.76
N ALA A 224 5.31 -12.72 -8.97
CA ALA A 224 4.72 -11.93 -7.90
C ALA A 224 3.47 -11.18 -8.34
N ARG A 225 2.61 -10.86 -7.38
CA ARG A 225 1.51 -9.91 -7.58
C ARG A 225 2.03 -8.49 -7.39
N VAL A 226 1.63 -7.60 -8.29
CA VAL A 226 1.87 -6.16 -8.19
C VAL A 226 1.05 -5.59 -7.05
N GLY A 227 1.71 -4.90 -6.12
CA GLY A 227 1.08 -4.11 -5.07
C GLY A 227 1.33 -2.62 -5.26
N ASP A 228 1.22 -1.85 -4.18
CA ASP A 228 1.39 -0.40 -4.19
C ASP A 228 2.85 0.05 -4.41
N PHE A 229 3.04 1.28 -4.90
CA PHE A 229 4.31 2.00 -4.80
C PHE A 229 4.25 3.02 -3.66
N GLU A 230 5.26 3.03 -2.80
CA GLU A 230 5.40 3.96 -1.66
C GLU A 230 6.32 5.14 -2.06
N PRO A 231 5.81 6.34 -2.37
CA PRO A 231 6.63 7.41 -2.97
C PRO A 231 7.71 7.96 -2.04
N GLU A 232 7.44 7.98 -0.73
CA GLU A 232 8.35 8.51 0.29
C GLU A 232 9.60 7.62 0.48
N SER A 233 9.44 6.31 0.26
CA SER A 233 10.52 5.32 0.39
C SER A 233 11.02 4.78 -0.96
N CYS A 234 10.34 5.15 -2.05
CA CYS A 234 10.50 4.60 -3.40
C CYS A 234 10.45 3.07 -3.46
N LEU A 235 9.65 2.45 -2.58
CA LEU A 235 9.53 0.99 -2.54
C LEU A 235 8.35 0.53 -3.38
N PHE A 236 8.62 -0.32 -4.36
CA PHE A 236 7.58 -0.99 -5.13
C PHE A 236 7.23 -2.32 -4.46
N ARG A 237 6.03 -2.40 -3.88
CA ARG A 237 5.55 -3.58 -3.18
C ARG A 237 5.12 -4.66 -4.14
N LEU A 238 5.58 -5.86 -3.84
CA LEU A 238 5.16 -7.08 -4.51
C LEU A 238 4.71 -8.11 -3.46
N GLU A 239 3.84 -9.02 -3.86
CA GLU A 239 3.48 -10.19 -3.05
C GLU A 239 4.00 -11.46 -3.73
N PRO A 240 4.77 -12.32 -3.03
CA PRO A 240 5.33 -13.52 -3.63
C PRO A 240 4.22 -14.52 -4.01
N ILE A 241 4.25 -15.00 -5.26
CA ILE A 241 3.40 -16.10 -5.74
C ILE A 241 4.22 -17.36 -5.92
N GLU A 242 5.40 -17.25 -6.54
CA GLU A 242 6.32 -18.35 -6.76
C GLU A 242 7.74 -17.84 -6.90
N THR A 243 8.70 -18.57 -6.33
CA THR A 243 10.13 -18.26 -6.44
C THR A 243 10.90 -19.47 -6.95
N THR A 244 11.85 -19.26 -7.87
CA THR A 244 12.72 -20.32 -8.39
C THR A 244 14.17 -19.87 -8.36
N PHE A 245 15.08 -20.74 -7.92
CA PHE A 245 16.53 -20.46 -7.96
C PHE A 245 17.04 -20.47 -9.41
N ARG A 246 18.06 -19.66 -9.69
CA ARG A 246 18.69 -19.52 -11.01
C ARG A 246 20.17 -19.88 -10.97
#